data_AF-W4RX03-F1
#
_entry.id   AF-W4RX03-F1
#
_cell.length_a   1.000
_cell.length_b   1.000
_cell.length_c   1.000
_cell.angle_alpha   90.00
_cell.angle_beta   90.00
_cell.angle_gamma   90.00
#
_symmetry.space_group_name_H-M   'P 1'
#
loop_
_entity.id
_entity.type
_entity.pdbx_description
1 polymer ?
#
loop_
_entity_poly.entity_id
_entity_poly.type
_entity_poly.pdbx_seq_one_letter_code
_entity_poly.pdbx_strand_id
1 'polypeptide(L)'
;WVDQHLADMGSYAQRYPDSFIGEVARYTGTPRGYAQALLQVHGWHAGDIYFACFWAQTLQLSCRDTVRAYSRDHHDGWEGVITRLSVTPETVHMRALRHAIVASYDRWERPITLDALLHRQLRDHAQRLEAARQASEAAEAAAQAGL
;
A
#
# COMPACT_ATOMS: atom_id res chain seq x y z
N TRP A 1 5.91 -8.24 -10.87
CA TRP A 1 4.71 -7.36 -10.80
C TRP A 1 4.81 -6.41 -9.61
N VAL A 2 4.86 -6.90 -8.36
CA VAL A 2 4.94 -6.03 -7.15
C VAL A 2 6.16 -5.11 -7.21
N ASP A 3 7.37 -5.64 -7.38
CA ASP A 3 8.61 -4.84 -7.37
C ASP A 3 8.61 -3.72 -8.41
N GLN A 4 8.10 -4.02 -9.61
CA GLN A 4 7.93 -3.04 -10.68
C GLN A 4 7.03 -1.86 -10.26
N HIS A 5 5.94 -2.15 -9.55
CA HIS A 5 5.01 -1.12 -9.10
C HIS A 5 5.57 -0.35 -7.90
N LEU A 6 6.33 -0.99 -7.02
CA LEU A 6 7.05 -0.29 -5.95
C LEU A 6 8.10 0.69 -6.51
N ALA A 7 8.81 0.31 -7.58
CA ALA A 7 9.73 1.22 -8.27
C ALA A 7 8.99 2.40 -8.93
N ASP A 8 7.84 2.14 -9.56
CA ASP A 8 7.01 3.17 -10.16
C ASP A 8 6.40 4.12 -9.10
N MET A 9 5.99 3.61 -7.94
CA MET A 9 5.60 4.42 -6.78
C MET A 9 6.73 5.35 -6.31
N GLY A 10 8.00 4.91 -6.41
CA GLY A 10 9.17 5.75 -6.22
C GLY A 10 9.14 6.98 -7.12
N SER A 11 8.91 6.79 -8.41
CA SER A 11 8.80 7.88 -9.39
C SER A 11 7.59 8.78 -9.13
N TYR A 12 6.45 8.19 -8.74
CA TYR A 12 5.26 8.93 -8.36
C TYR A 12 5.49 9.83 -7.14
N ALA A 13 6.09 9.29 -6.07
CA ALA A 13 6.34 10.01 -4.82
C ALA A 13 7.34 11.17 -4.99
N GLN A 14 8.27 11.08 -5.95
CA GLN A 14 9.14 12.21 -6.29
C GLN A 14 8.34 13.40 -6.84
N ARG A 15 7.29 13.14 -7.63
CA ARG A 15 6.45 14.17 -8.25
C ARG A 15 5.30 14.62 -7.34
N TYR A 16 4.77 13.71 -6.53
CA TYR A 16 3.59 13.93 -5.69
C TYR A 16 3.81 13.40 -4.25
N PRO A 17 4.79 13.95 -3.51
CA PRO A 17 5.18 13.43 -2.20
C PRO A 17 4.04 13.50 -1.18
N ASP A 18 3.26 14.59 -1.17
CA ASP A 18 2.16 14.77 -0.22
C ASP A 18 1.01 13.79 -0.43
N SER A 19 0.71 13.46 -1.68
CA SER A 19 -0.29 12.46 -2.06
C SER A 19 0.14 11.06 -1.65
N PHE A 20 1.42 10.71 -1.88
CA PHE A 20 2.01 9.45 -1.44
C PHE A 20 1.97 9.31 0.09
N ILE A 21 2.43 10.35 0.82
CA ILE A 21 2.40 10.37 2.29
C ILE A 21 0.96 10.25 2.81
N GLY A 22 0.01 10.93 2.16
CA GLY A 22 -1.41 10.86 2.51
C GLY A 22 -1.99 9.46 2.34
N GLU A 23 -1.62 8.78 1.26
CA GLU A 23 -2.01 7.40 0.98
C GLU A 23 -1.52 6.45 2.09
N VAL A 24 -0.22 6.45 2.36
CA VAL A 24 0.38 5.59 3.38
C VAL A 24 -0.26 5.86 4.74
N ALA A 25 -0.40 7.13 5.12
CA ALA A 25 -0.94 7.49 6.42
C ALA A 25 -2.40 7.07 6.60
N ARG A 26 -3.24 7.34 5.59
CA ARG A 26 -4.68 7.05 5.65
C ARG A 26 -4.97 5.56 5.69
N TYR A 27 -4.29 4.78 4.86
CA TYR A 27 -4.68 3.38 4.67
C TYR A 27 -3.96 2.40 5.58
N THR A 28 -2.82 2.77 6.17
CA THR A 28 -2.08 1.90 7.10
C THR A 28 -2.21 2.31 8.56
N GLY A 29 -2.84 3.45 8.84
CA GLY A 29 -2.90 4.06 10.19
C GLY A 29 -1.57 4.65 10.64
N THR A 30 -0.57 4.71 9.76
CA THR A 30 0.74 5.30 10.07
C THR A 30 0.61 6.81 10.27
N PRO A 31 1.19 7.40 11.35
CA PRO A 31 1.16 8.85 11.51
C PRO A 31 1.77 9.59 10.31
N ARG A 32 1.05 10.59 9.76
CA ARG A 32 1.49 11.34 8.57
C ARG A 32 2.92 11.88 8.72
N GLY A 33 3.23 12.45 9.88
CA GLY A 33 4.57 12.98 10.17
C GLY A 33 5.66 11.91 10.19
N TYR A 34 5.33 10.66 10.55
CA TYR A 34 6.29 9.56 10.49
C TYR A 34 6.57 9.14 9.04
N ALA A 35 5.54 8.97 8.21
CA ALA A 35 5.72 8.68 6.78
C ALA A 35 6.48 9.80 6.06
N GLN A 36 6.20 11.06 6.41
CA GLN A 36 6.93 12.22 5.91
C GLN A 36 8.42 12.19 6.30
N ALA A 37 8.72 11.91 7.58
CA ALA A 37 10.10 11.84 8.05
C ALA A 37 10.89 10.73 7.35
N LEU A 38 10.28 9.56 7.12
CA LEU A 38 10.92 8.48 6.36
C LEU A 38 11.30 8.92 4.95
N LEU A 39 10.36 9.53 4.23
CA LEU A 39 10.56 9.92 2.83
C LEU A 39 11.55 11.09 2.69
N GLN A 40 11.43 12.12 3.52
CA GLN A 40 12.11 13.41 3.31
C GLN A 40 13.40 13.56 4.13
N VAL A 41 13.46 12.97 5.33
CA VAL A 41 14.59 13.16 6.26
C VAL A 41 15.53 11.96 6.22
N HIS A 42 14.98 10.76 6.23
CA HIS A 42 15.76 9.52 6.31
C HIS A 42 16.10 8.91 4.95
N GLY A 43 15.68 9.53 3.85
CA GLY A 43 16.03 9.12 2.49
C GLY A 43 15.51 7.73 2.09
N TRP A 44 14.45 7.24 2.75
CA TRP A 44 13.84 5.98 2.38
C TRP A 44 13.21 6.06 0.99
N HIS A 45 13.37 5.00 0.19
CA HIS A 45 12.63 4.90 -1.07
C HIS A 45 11.13 4.75 -0.78
N ALA A 46 10.30 5.46 -1.54
CA ALA A 46 8.86 5.41 -1.37
C ALA A 46 8.29 3.99 -1.55
N GLY A 47 8.85 3.19 -2.47
CA GLY A 47 8.49 1.78 -2.61
C GLY A 47 8.70 0.98 -1.32
N ASP A 48 9.83 1.20 -0.63
CA ASP A 48 10.13 0.52 0.63
C ASP A 48 9.23 1.01 1.77
N ILE A 49 8.93 2.32 1.84
CA ILE A 49 7.97 2.86 2.82
C ILE A 49 6.59 2.24 2.61
N TYR A 50 6.13 2.19 1.35
CA TYR A 50 4.84 1.63 1.00
C TYR A 50 4.78 0.15 1.39
N PHE A 51 5.76 -0.63 0.96
CA PHE A 51 5.82 -2.05 1.27
C PHE A 51 5.86 -2.28 2.79
N ALA A 52 6.75 -1.59 3.51
CA ALA A 52 6.87 -1.73 4.96
C ALA A 52 5.52 -1.52 5.67
N CYS A 53 4.83 -0.43 5.37
CA CYS A 53 3.60 -0.07 6.08
C CYS A 53 2.40 -0.94 5.67
N PHE A 54 2.18 -1.17 4.37
CA PHE A 54 1.05 -1.98 3.91
C PHE A 54 1.25 -3.45 4.24
N TRP A 55 2.47 -3.96 4.14
CA TRP A 55 2.78 -5.31 4.55
C TRP A 55 2.54 -5.52 6.04
N ALA A 56 3.03 -4.60 6.89
CA ALA A 56 2.79 -4.63 8.33
C ALA A 56 1.28 -4.71 8.64
N GLN A 57 0.46 -3.93 7.95
CA GLN A 57 -1.00 -3.98 8.11
C GLN A 57 -1.57 -5.37 7.78
N THR A 58 -1.10 -6.03 6.71
CA THR A 58 -1.57 -7.39 6.38
C THR A 58 -1.18 -8.43 7.43
N LEU A 59 -0.12 -8.17 8.20
CA LEU A 59 0.39 -9.03 9.27
C LEU A 59 -0.03 -8.57 10.68
N GLN A 60 -0.87 -7.54 10.79
CA GLN A 60 -1.24 -6.90 12.06
C GLN A 60 -0.04 -6.40 12.89
N LEU A 61 1.05 -6.03 12.22
CA LEU A 61 2.23 -5.38 12.80
C LEU A 61 2.15 -3.86 12.62
N SER A 62 2.94 -3.12 13.40
CA SER A 62 3.08 -1.68 13.16
C SER A 62 4.04 -1.41 12.00
N CYS A 63 3.77 -0.35 11.20
CA CYS A 63 4.71 0.06 10.15
C CYS A 63 6.12 0.32 10.72
N ARG A 64 6.20 0.87 11.94
CA ARG A 64 7.46 1.15 12.62
C ARG A 64 8.28 -0.12 12.88
N ASP A 65 7.64 -1.23 13.23
CA ASP A 65 8.34 -2.49 13.50
C ASP A 65 8.96 -3.06 12.22
N THR A 66 8.22 -3.02 11.11
CA THR A 66 8.70 -3.48 9.80
C THR A 66 9.79 -2.56 9.25
N VAL A 67 9.65 -1.24 9.38
CA VAL A 67 10.70 -0.26 9.05
C VAL A 67 11.96 -0.52 9.86
N ARG A 68 11.83 -0.77 11.16
CA ARG A 68 12.96 -1.08 12.04
C ARG A 68 13.64 -2.40 11.66
N ALA A 69 12.88 -3.42 11.29
CA ALA A 69 13.42 -4.70 10.85
C ALA A 69 14.25 -4.55 9.57
N TYR A 70 13.72 -3.83 8.58
CA TYR A 70 14.44 -3.54 7.34
C TYR A 70 15.67 -2.63 7.57
N SER A 71 15.57 -1.59 8.40
CA SER A 71 16.74 -0.75 8.75
C SER A 71 17.87 -1.52 9.42
N ARG A 72 17.55 -2.56 10.21
CA ARG A 72 18.56 -3.39 10.87
C ARG A 72 19.29 -4.27 9.89
N ASP A 73 18.56 -4.88 8.96
CA ASP A 73 19.14 -5.83 8.03
C ASP A 73 18.28 -6.06 6.77
N HIS A 74 18.64 -5.41 5.66
CA HIS A 74 17.94 -5.49 4.37
C HIS A 74 18.83 -5.95 3.20
N HIS A 75 19.98 -6.57 3.45
CA HIS A 75 20.88 -7.00 2.37
C HIS A 75 20.22 -7.98 1.38
N ASP A 76 19.34 -8.84 1.89
CA ASP A 76 18.52 -9.78 1.11
C ASP A 76 17.23 -9.14 0.54
N GLY A 77 17.07 -7.83 0.68
CA GLY A 77 15.82 -7.14 0.38
C GLY A 77 14.66 -7.57 1.28
N TRP A 78 13.44 -7.37 0.77
CA TRP A 78 12.21 -7.62 1.53
C TRP A 78 11.95 -9.09 1.84
N GLU A 79 12.38 -10.01 0.97
CA GLU A 79 12.19 -11.46 1.20
C GLU A 79 12.93 -11.93 2.47
N GLY A 80 14.19 -11.53 2.64
CA GLY A 80 14.94 -11.86 3.85
C GLY A 80 14.36 -11.19 5.09
N VAL A 81 13.94 -9.93 4.98
CA VAL A 81 13.28 -9.22 6.09
C VAL A 81 12.00 -9.93 6.53
N ILE A 82 11.17 -10.36 5.58
CA ILE A 82 9.92 -11.07 5.88
C ILE A 82 10.19 -12.43 6.54
N THR A 83 11.13 -13.20 6.01
CA THR A 83 11.53 -14.49 6.58
C THR A 83 11.96 -14.34 8.05
N ARG A 84 12.65 -13.24 8.38
CA ARG A 84 13.13 -12.93 9.75
C ARG A 84 12.06 -12.36 10.68
N LEU A 85 10.94 -11.86 10.15
CA LEU A 85 9.83 -11.32 10.97
C LEU A 85 9.02 -12.44 11.68
N SER A 86 9.39 -13.71 11.53
CA SER A 86 8.80 -14.90 12.18
C SER A 86 7.29 -15.07 11.91
N VAL A 87 6.78 -14.44 10.86
CA VAL A 87 5.42 -14.63 10.36
C VAL A 87 5.56 -15.22 8.96
N THR A 88 5.11 -16.47 8.78
CA THR A 88 5.13 -17.10 7.46
C THR A 88 4.11 -16.41 6.57
N PRO A 89 4.51 -15.74 5.49
CA PRO A 89 3.56 -15.11 4.59
C PRO A 89 2.72 -16.17 3.88
N GLU A 90 1.45 -16.20 4.22
CA GLU A 90 0.45 -16.90 3.43
C GLU A 90 0.10 -16.15 2.14
N THR A 91 -0.44 -16.89 1.18
CA THR A 91 -0.89 -16.36 -0.12
C THR A 91 -1.92 -15.22 0.03
N VAL A 92 -2.66 -15.19 1.14
CA VAL A 92 -3.63 -14.13 1.46
C VAL A 92 -2.96 -12.77 1.69
N HIS A 93 -1.78 -12.71 2.31
CA HIS A 93 -1.08 -11.45 2.57
C HIS A 93 -0.55 -10.85 1.28
N MET A 94 0.05 -11.68 0.41
CA MET A 94 0.47 -11.25 -0.92
C MET A 94 -0.70 -10.79 -1.79
N ARG A 95 -1.87 -11.45 -1.69
CA ARG A 95 -3.09 -11.00 -2.36
C ARG A 95 -3.57 -9.65 -1.83
N ALA A 96 -3.61 -9.48 -0.51
CA ALA A 96 -3.99 -8.22 0.12
C ALA A 96 -3.06 -7.06 -0.28
N LEU A 97 -1.74 -7.29 -0.31
CA LEU A 97 -0.77 -6.30 -0.78
C LEU A 97 -1.02 -5.91 -2.25
N ARG A 98 -1.24 -6.88 -3.14
CA ARG A 98 -1.54 -6.59 -4.56
C ARG A 98 -2.82 -5.78 -4.70
N HIS A 99 -3.87 -6.12 -3.95
CA HIS A 99 -5.12 -5.36 -3.95
C HIS A 99 -4.91 -3.92 -3.45
N ALA A 100 -4.10 -3.73 -2.41
CA ALA A 100 -3.76 -2.40 -1.89
C ALA A 100 -3.02 -1.55 -2.94
N ILE A 101 -2.08 -2.15 -3.67
CA ILE A 101 -1.37 -1.49 -4.79
C ILE A 101 -2.38 -1.00 -5.82
N VAL A 102 -3.26 -1.88 -6.31
CA VAL A 102 -4.28 -1.49 -7.31
C VAL A 102 -5.16 -0.36 -6.80
N ALA A 103 -5.65 -0.47 -5.56
CA ALA A 103 -6.50 0.57 -4.97
C ALA A 103 -5.79 1.92 -4.83
N SER A 104 -4.48 1.93 -4.58
CA SER A 104 -3.68 3.16 -4.51
C SER A 104 -3.52 3.80 -5.88
N TYR A 105 -3.28 2.98 -6.91
CA TYR A 105 -3.18 3.45 -8.30
C TYR A 105 -4.51 4.04 -8.79
N ASP A 106 -5.63 3.39 -8.50
CA ASP A 106 -6.96 3.90 -8.84
C ASP A 106 -7.19 5.29 -8.20
N ARG A 107 -6.82 5.47 -6.93
CA ARG A 107 -6.94 6.76 -6.21
C ARG A 107 -5.99 7.85 -6.69
N TRP A 108 -4.85 7.47 -7.23
CA TRP A 108 -3.91 8.41 -7.85
C TRP A 108 -4.23 8.67 -9.32
N GLU A 109 -5.31 8.07 -9.85
CA GLU A 109 -5.68 8.09 -11.27
C GLU A 109 -4.50 7.68 -12.17
N ARG A 110 -3.68 6.74 -11.66
CA ARG A 110 -2.46 6.29 -12.31
C ARG A 110 -2.74 5.00 -13.09
N PRO A 111 -2.36 4.91 -14.37
CA PRO A 111 -2.53 3.68 -15.13
C PRO A 111 -1.80 2.50 -14.50
N ILE A 112 -2.47 1.35 -14.43
CA ILE A 112 -1.91 0.09 -13.91
C ILE A 112 -2.27 -1.08 -14.83
N THR A 113 -1.28 -1.91 -15.16
CA THR A 113 -1.50 -3.13 -15.93
C THR A 113 -1.70 -4.31 -14.99
N LEU A 114 -2.90 -4.88 -14.99
CA LEU A 114 -3.23 -6.06 -14.18
C LEU A 114 -2.86 -7.34 -14.92
N ASP A 115 -2.29 -8.32 -14.20
CA ASP A 115 -2.18 -9.67 -14.73
C ASP A 115 -3.56 -10.35 -14.84
N ALA A 116 -3.64 -11.50 -15.53
CA ALA A 116 -4.90 -12.19 -15.77
C ALA A 116 -5.62 -12.67 -14.50
N LEU A 117 -4.90 -12.92 -13.40
CA LEU A 117 -5.50 -13.31 -12.13
C LEU A 117 -6.11 -12.08 -11.44
N LEU A 118 -5.34 -10.99 -11.32
CA LEU A 118 -5.79 -9.73 -10.76
C LEU A 118 -6.94 -9.13 -11.56
N HIS A 119 -6.91 -9.22 -12.89
CA HIS A 119 -8.00 -8.74 -13.73
C HIS A 119 -9.30 -9.51 -13.48
N ARG A 120 -9.24 -10.84 -13.26
CA ARG A 120 -10.43 -11.62 -12.87
C ARG A 120 -10.93 -11.27 -11.46
N GLN A 121 -10.04 -10.97 -10.53
CA GLN A 121 -10.39 -10.64 -9.14
C GLN A 121 -10.94 -9.23 -8.99
N LEU A 122 -10.36 -8.27 -9.70
CA LEU A 122 -10.55 -6.84 -9.49
C LEU A 122 -11.21 -6.14 -10.66
N ARG A 123 -11.48 -6.83 -11.77
CA ARG A 123 -12.14 -6.28 -12.97
C ARG A 123 -11.31 -5.16 -13.62
N ASP A 124 -11.89 -4.38 -14.54
CA ASP A 124 -11.23 -3.21 -15.14
C ASP A 124 -11.35 -1.94 -14.26
N HIS A 125 -10.58 -0.90 -14.61
CA HIS A 125 -10.53 0.36 -13.85
C HIS A 125 -11.89 1.06 -13.75
N ALA A 126 -12.67 1.12 -14.84
CA ALA A 126 -13.95 1.80 -14.85
C ALA A 126 -14.95 1.10 -13.92
N GLN A 127 -14.96 -0.23 -13.94
CA GLN A 127 -15.80 -1.03 -13.06
C GLN A 127 -15.41 -0.90 -11.59
N ARG A 128 -14.12 -0.77 -11.28
CA ARG A 128 -13.65 -0.49 -9.91
C ARG A 128 -14.06 0.88 -9.42
N LEU A 129 -13.92 1.91 -10.27
CA LEU A 129 -14.31 3.27 -9.91
C LEU A 129 -15.81 3.37 -9.65
N GLU A 130 -16.61 2.70 -10.47
CA GLU A 130 -18.07 2.58 -10.27
C GLU A 130 -18.40 1.91 -8.94
N ALA A 131 -17.77 0.76 -8.65
CA ALA A 131 -17.96 0.06 -7.39
C ALA A 131 -17.55 0.90 -6.17
N ALA A 132 -16.46 1.67 -6.28
CA ALA A 132 -16.01 2.58 -5.22
C ALA A 132 -17.01 3.72 -4.99
N ARG A 133 -17.59 4.28 -6.06
CA ARG A 133 -18.64 5.30 -5.96
C ARG A 133 -19.87 4.75 -5.25
N GLN A 134 -20.36 3.59 -5.69
CA GLN A 134 -21.52 2.93 -5.08
C GLN A 134 -21.28 2.60 -3.60
N ALA A 135 -20.06 2.19 -3.23
CA ALA A 135 -19.69 1.96 -1.84
C ALA A 135 -19.69 3.25 -1.01
N SER A 136 -19.23 4.37 -1.56
CA SER A 136 -19.27 5.68 -0.89
C SER A 136 -20.71 6.14 -0.67
N GLU A 137 -21.55 6.07 -1.71
CA GLU A 137 -22.97 6.42 -1.65
C GLU A 137 -23.72 5.56 -0.63
N ALA A 138 -23.43 4.25 -0.58
CA ALA A 138 -24.01 3.35 0.41
C ALA A 138 -23.55 3.68 1.84
N ALA A 139 -22.27 4.02 2.05
CA ALA A 139 -21.75 4.42 3.35
C ALA A 139 -22.37 5.75 3.83
N GLU A 140 -22.55 6.71 2.93
CA GLU A 140 -23.23 7.98 3.22
C GLU A 140 -24.70 7.76 3.57
N ALA A 141 -25.40 6.92 2.82
CA ALA A 141 -26.79 6.56 3.11
C ALA A 141 -26.92 5.87 4.48
N ALA A 142 -25.99 4.97 4.82
CA ALA A 142 -25.96 4.32 6.14
C ALA A 142 -25.73 5.34 7.28
N ALA A 143 -24.78 6.26 7.11
CA ALA A 143 -24.51 7.31 8.09
C ALA A 143 -25.71 8.27 8.27
N GLN A 144 -26.43 8.58 7.19
CA GLN A 144 -27.66 9.38 7.24
C GLN A 144 -28.83 8.64 7.90
N ALA A 145 -28.86 7.30 7.79
CA ALA A 145 -29.87 6.46 8.41
C ALA A 145 -29.65 6.23 9.93
N GLY A 146 -28.54 6.72 10.50
CA GLY A 146 -28.26 6.61 11.93
C GLY A 146 -27.90 5.18 12.41
N LEU A 147 -27.42 4.33 11.50
CA LEU A 147 -26.75 3.06 11.82
C LEU A 147 -25.25 3.27 12.05
#